data_AF-A0A2H0RYN2-F1
#
_entry.id   AF-A0A2H0RYN2-F1
#
_cell.length_a   1.000
_cell.length_b   1.000
_cell.length_c   1.000
_cell.angle_alpha   90.00
_cell.angle_beta   90.00
_cell.angle_gamma   90.00
#
_symmetry.space_group_name_H-M   'P 1'
#
loop_
_entity.id
_entity.type
_entity.pdbx_description
1 polymer ?
#
loop_
_entity_poly.entity_id
_entity_poly.type
_entity_poly.pdbx_seq_one_letter_code
_entity_poly.pdbx_strand_id
1 'polypeptide(L)' 'MSYVVASKLKDLVKKSGMMSSGDLGDAASEMLEAAVKKAVARAKENGRKTVRPCDL' A
#
# COMPACT_ATOMS: atom_id res chain seq x y z
N MET A 1 -8.44 -4.42 -7.43
CA MET A 1 -9.11 -3.51 -6.48
C MET A 1 -8.09 -2.43 -6.15
N SER A 2 -8.35 -1.16 -6.46
CA SER A 2 -7.35 -0.11 -6.21
C SER A 2 -7.43 0.33 -4.75
N TYR A 3 -6.37 0.10 -3.98
CA TYR A 3 -6.27 0.49 -2.57
C TYR A 3 -5.66 1.88 -2.40
N VAL A 4 -5.04 2.41 -3.46
CA VAL A 4 -4.31 3.67 -3.42
C VAL A 4 -5.03 4.71 -4.25
N VAL A 5 -5.29 5.87 -3.65
CA VAL A 5 -5.93 6.98 -4.34
C VAL A 5 -4.94 7.57 -5.35
N ALA A 6 -5.12 7.27 -6.64
CA ALA A 6 -4.23 7.69 -7.71
C ALA A 6 -3.99 9.22 -7.75
N SER A 7 -4.96 10.03 -7.34
CA SER A 7 -4.78 11.49 -7.24
C SER A 7 -3.77 11.88 -6.16
N LYS A 8 -3.83 11.27 -4.97
CA LYS A 8 -2.86 11.51 -3.89
C LYS A 8 -1.47 11.01 -4.25
N LEU A 9 -1.40 9.88 -4.95
CA LEU A 9 -0.15 9.33 -5.48
C LEU A 9 0.48 10.27 -6.52
N LYS A 10 -0.31 10.77 -7.46
CA LYS A 10 0.10 11.78 -8.44
C LYS A 10 0.60 13.06 -7.78
N ASP A 11 -0.12 13.54 -6.76
CA ASP A 11 0.30 14.72 -5.99
C ASP A 11 1.62 14.49 -5.26
N LEU A 12 1.84 13.30 -4.69
CA LEU A 12 3.09 12.93 -4.02
C LEU A 12 4.27 12.93 -5.00
N VAL A 13 4.09 12.29 -6.16
CA VAL A 13 5.13 12.22 -7.21
C VAL A 13 5.43 13.61 -7.79
N LYS A 14 4.40 14.43 -7.99
CA LYS A 14 4.57 15.84 -8.42
C LYS A 14 5.30 16.70 -7.40
N LYS A 15 5.07 16.50 -6.09
CA LYS A 15 5.83 17.19 -5.03
C LYS A 15 7.31 16.85 -5.06
N SER A 16 7.66 15.64 -5.50
CA SER A 16 9.05 15.23 -5.74
C SER A 16 9.61 15.70 -7.08
N GLY A 17 8.89 16.54 -7.83
CA GLY A 17 9.32 17.08 -9.13
C GLY A 17 9.27 16.04 -10.26
N MET A 18 8.59 14.92 -10.07
CA MET A 18 8.50 13.83 -11.04
C MET A 18 7.09 13.73 -11.64
N MET A 19 6.99 13.01 -12.76
CA MET A 19 5.73 12.65 -13.40
C MET A 19 5.44 11.17 -13.15
N SER A 20 4.22 10.85 -12.74
CA SER A 20 3.78 9.47 -12.53
C SER A 20 3.24 8.87 -13.85
N SER A 21 3.62 7.64 -14.16
CA SER A 21 2.96 6.85 -15.21
C SER A 21 1.51 6.53 -14.85
N GLY A 22 0.68 6.24 -15.86
CA GLY A 22 -0.73 5.86 -15.66
C GLY A 22 -0.89 4.63 -14.76
N ASP A 23 0.03 3.68 -14.88
CA ASP A 23 -0.01 2.38 -14.20
C ASP A 23 0.60 2.41 -12.78
N LEU A 24 1.15 3.55 -12.34
CA LEU A 24 1.81 3.67 -11.04
C LEU A 24 0.83 3.43 -9.87
N GLY A 25 -0.44 3.80 -10.06
CA GLY A 25 -1.49 3.56 -9.06
C GLY A 25 -1.83 2.08 -8.86
N ASP A 26 -1.76 1.29 -9.93
CA ASP A 26 -2.01 -0.14 -9.86
C ASP A 26 -0.82 -0.86 -9.21
N ALA A 27 0.40 -0.54 -9.64
CA ALA A 27 1.62 -1.07 -9.02
C ALA A 27 1.73 -0.74 -7.53
N ALA A 28 1.38 0.49 -7.14
CA ALA A 28 1.34 0.88 -5.72
C ALA A 28 0.26 0.12 -4.95
N SER A 29 -0.89 -0.15 -5.57
CA SER A 29 -1.97 -0.93 -4.95
C SER A 29 -1.56 -2.39 -4.73
N GLU A 30 -0.89 -3.01 -5.71
CA GLU A 30 -0.38 -4.37 -5.58
C GLU A 30 0.68 -4.47 -4.46
N MET A 31 1.59 -3.49 -4.38
CA MET A 31 2.60 -3.44 -3.33
C MET A 31 1.95 -3.32 -1.93
N LEU A 32 0.94 -2.45 -1.80
CA LEU A 32 0.22 -2.27 -0.54
C LEU A 32 -0.53 -3.56 -0.16
N GLU A 33 -1.21 -4.19 -1.10
CA GLU A 33 -1.93 -5.45 -0.87
C GLU A 33 -0.98 -6.56 -0.40
N ALA A 34 0.19 -6.69 -1.03
CA ALA A 34 1.19 -7.67 -0.62
C ALA A 34 1.74 -7.38 0.79
N ALA A 35 2.01 -6.13 1.13
CA ALA A 35 2.46 -5.73 2.46
C ALA A 35 1.38 -6.03 3.53
N VAL A 36 0.13 -5.65 3.27
CA VAL A 36 -0.98 -5.89 4.20
C VAL A 36 -1.25 -7.39 4.35
N LYS A 37 -1.16 -8.20 3.29
CA LYS A 37 -1.28 -9.67 3.41
C LYS A 37 -0.21 -10.27 4.32
N LYS A 38 1.03 -9.80 4.24
CA LYS A 38 2.10 -10.21 5.17
C LYS A 38 1.80 -9.78 6.61
N ALA A 39 1.30 -8.56 6.78
CA ALA A 39 0.89 -8.05 8.08
C ALA A 39 -0.25 -8.86 8.70
N VAL A 40 -1.25 -9.24 7.90
CA VAL A 40 -2.35 -10.13 8.30
C VAL A 40 -1.81 -11.50 8.69
N ALA A 41 -0.86 -12.06 7.94
CA ALA A 41 -0.24 -13.34 8.28
C ALA A 41 0.47 -13.28 9.64
N ARG A 42 1.32 -12.26 9.87
CA ARG A 42 2.01 -12.05 11.16
C ARG A 42 1.05 -11.81 12.33
N ALA A 43 -0.01 -11.03 12.09
CA ALA A 43 -1.05 -10.82 13.10
C ALA A 43 -1.71 -12.14 13.48
N LYS A 44 -2.04 -12.96 12.48
CA LYS A 44 -2.66 -14.29 12.67
C LYS A 44 -1.72 -15.28 13.36
N GLU A 45 -0.44 -15.30 13.00
CA GLU A 45 0.59 -16.12 13.67
C GLU A 45 0.73 -15.75 15.15
N ASN A 46 0.66 -14.46 15.47
CA ASN A 46 0.62 -13.98 16.86
C ASN A 46 -0.76 -14.13 17.52
N GLY A 47 -1.70 -14.88 16.94
CA GLY A 47 -3.04 -15.12 17.50
C GLY A 47 -3.94 -13.89 17.56
N ARG A 48 -3.58 -12.81 16.87
CA ARG A 48 -4.30 -11.54 16.86
C ARG A 48 -5.20 -11.45 15.62
N LYS A 49 -6.43 -10.98 15.81
CA LYS A 49 -7.35 -10.63 14.71
C LYS A 49 -7.20 -9.18 14.23
N THR A 50 -6.41 -8.39 14.96
CA THR A 50 -6.16 -6.98 14.66
C THR A 50 -4.74 -6.82 14.13
N VAL A 51 -4.62 -6.40 12.87
CA VAL A 51 -3.35 -5.99 12.28
C VAL A 51 -2.93 -4.68 12.92
N ARG A 52 -1.70 -4.62 13.44
CA ARG A 52 -1.13 -3.42 14.06
C ARG A 52 -0.06 -2.81 13.17
N PRO A 53 0.36 -1.56 13.41
CA PRO A 53 1.44 -0.94 12.65
C PRO A 53 2.75 -1.73 12.68
N CYS A 54 2.99 -2.48 13.77
CA CYS A 54 4.16 -3.35 13.91
C CYS A 54 4.10 -4.65 13.07
N ASP A 55 2.95 -4.96 12.46
CA ASP A 55 2.81 -6.12 11.59
C ASP A 55 3.11 -5.77 10.12
N LEU A 56 2.97 -4.48 9.74
CA LEU A 56 3.18 -3.97 8.38
C LEU A 56 4.64 -4.09 7.91
#